data_AF-A0A9P7GF89-F1
#
_entry.id   AF-A0A9P7GF89-F1
#
_cell.length_a   1.000
_cell.length_b   1.000
_cell.length_c   1.000
_cell.angle_alpha   90.00
_cell.angle_beta   90.00
_cell.angle_gamma   90.00
#
_symmetry.space_group_name_H-M   'P 1'
#
loop_
_entity.id
_entity.type
_entity.pdbx_description
1 polymer ?
#
loop_
_entity_poly.entity_id
_entity_poly.type
_entity_poly.pdbx_seq_one_letter_code
_entity_poly.pdbx_strand_id
1 'polypeptide(L)'
;MGSVASWLGIPRGSLYAASKHAVLGLMRSLYPSFYRKNIRIACIHPFFADTAIVPVAVKVFLSGIPLATVPRIAGAIIHAATNTDPATNGCAILIHDDGPPFLVAREEFKFGVYKMIDDRANALLNLEAGATYYAHLFGDLLRTLSKPVLVAGLVGGAAKATWDHKELVLRYIREYVSL
;
A
#
# COMPACT_ATOMS: atom_id res chain seq x y z
N MET A 1 -8.99 0.77 -11.96
CA MET A 1 -8.00 0.99 -10.87
C MET A 1 -6.68 0.33 -11.25
N GLY A 2 -5.63 1.13 -11.43
CA GLY A 2 -4.28 0.68 -11.73
C GLY A 2 -3.44 0.47 -10.47
N SER A 3 -2.13 0.57 -10.62
CA SER A 3 -1.14 0.58 -9.54
C SER A 3 0.15 1.21 -10.06
N VAL A 4 1.02 1.68 -9.17
CA VAL A 4 2.43 1.99 -9.53
C VAL A 4 3.14 0.82 -10.22
N ALA A 5 2.70 -0.42 -9.97
CA ALA A 5 3.19 -1.63 -10.64
C ALA A 5 2.93 -1.66 -12.16
N SER A 6 2.06 -0.77 -12.68
CA SER A 6 1.90 -0.58 -14.13
C SER A 6 3.14 0.09 -14.76
N TRP A 7 3.96 0.76 -13.95
CA TRP A 7 5.07 1.61 -14.38
C TRP A 7 6.41 1.10 -13.86
N LEU A 8 6.40 0.47 -12.69
CA LEU A 8 7.59 -0.07 -12.03
C LEU A 8 7.55 -1.61 -12.07
N GLY A 9 8.69 -2.21 -12.42
CA GLY A 9 8.87 -3.64 -12.32
C GLY A 9 8.92 -4.07 -10.85
N ILE A 10 8.03 -4.99 -10.44
CA ILE A 10 8.07 -5.59 -9.11
C ILE A 10 8.72 -6.97 -9.23
N PRO A 11 9.91 -7.19 -8.65
CA PRO A 11 10.51 -8.53 -8.59
C PRO A 11 9.51 -9.53 -7.98
N ARG A 12 9.35 -10.70 -8.61
CA ARG A 12 8.37 -11.74 -8.23
C ARG A 12 6.89 -11.31 -8.31
N GLY A 13 6.60 -10.14 -8.88
CA GLY A 13 5.25 -9.59 -9.05
C GLY A 13 4.80 -9.51 -10.52
N SER A 14 5.41 -10.27 -11.44
CA SER A 14 5.21 -10.12 -12.89
C SER A 14 3.74 -10.23 -13.32
N LEU A 15 2.99 -11.21 -12.80
CA LEU A 15 1.56 -11.39 -13.10
C LEU A 15 0.73 -10.19 -12.60
N TYR A 16 1.05 -9.69 -11.40
CA TYR A 16 0.40 -8.51 -10.85
C TYR A 16 0.71 -7.26 -11.69
N ALA A 17 1.98 -7.00 -11.99
CA ALA A 17 2.41 -5.89 -12.83
C ALA A 17 1.76 -5.94 -14.23
N ALA A 18 1.75 -7.11 -14.87
CA ALA A 18 1.08 -7.32 -16.15
C ALA A 18 -0.42 -6.99 -16.07
N SER A 19 -1.12 -7.49 -15.03
CA SER A 19 -2.54 -7.21 -14.83
C SER A 19 -2.82 -5.71 -14.63
N LYS A 20 -1.97 -5.01 -13.87
CA LYS A 20 -2.14 -3.57 -13.61
C LYS A 20 -1.75 -2.72 -14.82
N HIS A 21 -0.80 -3.17 -15.63
CA HIS A 21 -0.48 -2.54 -16.91
C HIS A 21 -1.62 -2.74 -17.93
N ALA A 22 -2.26 -3.91 -17.94
CA ALA A 22 -3.43 -4.15 -18.79
C ALA A 22 -4.60 -3.20 -18.48
N VAL A 23 -4.84 -2.85 -17.21
CA VAL A 23 -5.86 -1.84 -16.84
C VAL A 23 -5.52 -0.45 -17.40
N LEU A 24 -4.24 -0.06 -17.40
CA LEU A 24 -3.79 1.18 -18.01
C LEU A 24 -4.03 1.17 -19.52
N GLY A 25 -3.66 0.08 -20.20
CA GLY A 25 -3.92 -0.12 -21.62
C GLY A 25 -5.42 -0.04 -21.95
N LEU A 26 -6.26 -0.72 -21.18
CA LEU A 26 -7.71 -0.71 -21.33
C LEU A 26 -8.29 0.71 -21.23
N MET A 27 -7.91 1.48 -20.22
CA MET A 27 -8.37 2.87 -20.07
C MET A 27 -8.04 3.70 -21.30
N ARG A 28 -6.81 3.57 -21.83
CA ARG A 28 -6.35 4.30 -23.03
C ARG A 28 -7.11 3.87 -24.28
N SER A 29 -7.40 2.58 -24.45
CA SER A 29 -8.21 2.07 -25.57
C SER A 29 -9.68 2.52 -25.50
N LEU A 30 -10.24 2.68 -24.30
CA LEU A 30 -11.61 3.15 -24.11
C LEU A 30 -11.76 4.66 -24.27
N TYR A 31 -10.69 5.43 -23.99
CA TYR A 31 -10.72 6.89 -23.99
C TYR A 31 -11.34 7.50 -25.27
N PRO A 32 -10.93 7.14 -26.51
CA PRO A 32 -11.52 7.73 -27.71
C PRO A 32 -13.03 7.49 -27.83
N SER A 33 -13.51 6.32 -27.43
CA SER A 33 -14.93 5.96 -27.46
C SER A 33 -15.73 6.72 -26.40
N PHE A 34 -15.16 6.90 -25.22
CA PHE A 34 -15.79 7.61 -24.10
C PHE A 34 -15.80 9.12 -24.34
N TYR A 35 -14.70 9.66 -24.87
CA TYR A 35 -14.59 11.07 -25.23
C TYR A 35 -15.70 11.51 -26.20
N ARG A 36 -15.97 10.72 -27.25
CA ARG A 36 -17.07 10.98 -28.20
C ARG A 36 -18.46 10.96 -27.58
N LYS A 37 -18.61 10.26 -26.44
CA LYS A 37 -19.87 10.16 -25.68
C LYS A 37 -19.95 11.19 -24.56
N ASN A 38 -18.99 12.12 -24.48
CA ASN A 38 -18.85 13.04 -23.36
C ASN A 38 -18.74 12.34 -21.99
N ILE A 39 -18.13 11.14 -21.98
CA ILE A 39 -17.85 10.37 -20.76
C ILE A 39 -16.38 10.55 -20.43
N ARG A 40 -16.09 10.93 -19.18
CA ARG A 40 -14.73 11.03 -18.66
C ARG A 40 -14.24 9.67 -18.17
N ILE A 41 -12.95 9.41 -18.35
CA ILE A 41 -12.28 8.23 -17.85
C ILE A 41 -10.91 8.61 -17.30
N ALA A 42 -10.45 7.95 -16.26
CA ALA A 42 -9.10 8.11 -15.73
C ALA A 42 -8.66 6.80 -15.09
N CYS A 43 -7.35 6.62 -14.91
CA CYS A 43 -6.81 5.48 -14.18
C CYS A 43 -6.00 5.97 -12.98
N ILE A 44 -6.39 5.55 -11.76
CA ILE A 44 -5.66 5.88 -10.53
C ILE A 44 -4.65 4.77 -10.25
N HIS A 45 -3.40 5.15 -10.02
CA HIS A 45 -2.22 4.30 -9.78
C HIS A 45 -1.64 4.56 -8.40
N PRO A 46 -2.25 4.02 -7.34
CA PRO A 46 -1.69 4.16 -6.00
C PRO A 46 -0.42 3.33 -5.84
N PHE A 47 0.50 3.86 -5.03
CA PHE A 47 1.55 3.10 -4.34
C PHE A 47 0.92 2.21 -3.28
N PHE A 48 1.73 1.53 -2.47
CA PHE A 48 1.18 0.69 -1.40
C PHE A 48 0.26 1.51 -0.51
N ALA A 49 -0.96 0.99 -0.28
CA ALA A 49 -1.95 1.60 0.58
C ALA A 49 -2.11 0.77 1.85
N ASP A 50 -2.23 1.43 3.01
CA ASP A 50 -2.44 0.74 4.28
C ASP A 50 -3.86 0.16 4.35
N THR A 51 -4.00 -1.03 3.78
CA THR A 51 -5.25 -1.80 3.74
C THR A 51 -4.99 -3.21 4.27
N ALA A 52 -6.05 -3.96 4.53
CA ALA A 52 -5.95 -5.34 5.03
C ALA A 52 -5.39 -6.33 3.98
N ILE A 53 -5.34 -5.94 2.70
CA ILE A 53 -4.81 -6.80 1.63
C ILE A 53 -3.28 -6.95 1.69
N VAL A 54 -2.58 -6.00 2.33
CA VAL A 54 -1.12 -5.99 2.42
C VAL A 54 -0.70 -6.84 3.62
N PRO A 55 0.06 -7.93 3.43
CA PRO A 55 0.51 -8.77 4.52
C PRO A 55 1.38 -8.00 5.52
N VAL A 56 1.37 -8.42 6.78
CA VAL A 56 2.18 -7.83 7.86
C VAL A 56 3.66 -7.76 7.48
N ALA A 57 4.21 -8.82 6.87
CA ALA A 57 5.60 -8.85 6.42
C ALA A 57 5.94 -7.74 5.41
N VAL A 58 5.00 -7.43 4.51
CA VAL A 58 5.16 -6.35 3.53
C VAL A 58 5.04 -4.99 4.20
N LYS A 59 4.14 -4.82 5.17
CA LYS A 59 4.03 -3.58 5.96
C LYS A 59 5.30 -3.29 6.75
N VAL A 60 5.91 -4.33 7.34
CA VAL A 60 7.21 -4.20 8.03
C VAL A 60 8.31 -3.83 7.05
N PHE A 61 8.36 -4.49 5.88
CA PHE A 61 9.36 -4.15 4.84
C PHE A 61 9.24 -2.72 4.33
N LEU A 62 8.02 -2.18 4.26
CA LEU A 62 7.73 -0.82 3.82
C LEU A 62 7.74 0.21 4.95
N SER A 63 8.08 -0.19 6.17
CA SER A 63 8.04 0.70 7.34
C SER A 63 8.97 1.90 7.14
N GLY A 64 8.45 3.10 7.42
CA GLY A 64 9.18 4.35 7.18
C GLY A 64 9.04 4.91 5.76
N ILE A 65 8.48 4.15 4.80
CA ILE A 65 8.12 4.65 3.47
C ILE A 65 6.67 5.15 3.51
N PRO A 66 6.39 6.41 3.11
CA PRO A 66 5.04 6.94 3.14
C PRO A 66 4.11 6.15 2.22
N LEU A 67 3.03 5.63 2.78
CA LEU A 67 2.01 4.86 2.07
C LEU A 67 0.91 5.76 1.52
N ALA A 68 0.34 5.39 0.37
CA ALA A 68 -0.82 6.07 -0.18
C ALA A 68 -2.05 5.84 0.71
N THR A 69 -2.54 6.89 1.37
CA THR A 69 -3.68 6.78 2.29
C THR A 69 -5.00 6.57 1.52
N VAL A 70 -5.92 5.78 2.08
CA VAL A 70 -7.24 5.51 1.47
C VAL A 70 -8.03 6.79 1.17
N PRO A 71 -8.11 7.79 2.09
CA PRO A 71 -8.80 9.05 1.80
C PRO A 71 -8.20 9.80 0.62
N ARG A 72 -6.87 9.76 0.46
CA ARG A 72 -6.17 10.39 -0.66
C ARG A 72 -6.50 9.72 -1.98
N ILE A 73 -6.53 8.40 -2.01
CA ILE A 73 -6.92 7.62 -3.19
C ILE A 73 -8.37 7.93 -3.57
N ALA A 74 -9.28 7.96 -2.59
CA ALA A 74 -10.68 8.34 -2.80
C ALA A 74 -10.82 9.77 -3.33
N GLY A 75 -10.08 10.72 -2.75
CA GLY A 75 -10.03 12.11 -3.21
C GLY A 75 -9.56 12.24 -4.65
N ALA A 76 -8.55 11.46 -5.06
CA ALA A 76 -8.08 11.44 -6.45
C ALA A 76 -9.13 10.86 -7.42
N ILE A 77 -9.90 9.85 -7.01
CA ILE A 77 -11.01 9.30 -7.80
C ILE A 77 -12.08 10.37 -8.00
N ILE A 78 -12.52 11.02 -6.92
CA ILE A 78 -13.54 12.08 -6.97
C ILE A 78 -13.04 13.22 -7.83
N HIS A 79 -11.80 13.68 -7.62
CA HIS A 79 -11.20 14.73 -8.42
C HIS A 79 -11.16 14.38 -9.92
N ALA A 80 -10.73 13.18 -10.28
CA ALA A 80 -10.70 12.76 -11.69
C ALA A 80 -12.10 12.75 -12.34
N ALA A 81 -13.13 12.40 -11.56
CA ALA A 81 -14.51 12.37 -12.01
C ALA A 81 -15.13 13.77 -12.16
N THR A 82 -14.80 14.70 -11.25
CA THR A 82 -15.43 16.04 -11.20
C THR A 82 -14.62 17.13 -11.90
N ASN A 83 -13.34 16.92 -12.18
CA ASN A 83 -12.50 17.92 -12.83
C ASN A 83 -13.00 18.19 -14.26
N THR A 84 -13.31 19.45 -14.56
CA THR A 84 -13.88 19.87 -15.84
C THR A 84 -12.84 20.08 -16.94
N ASP A 85 -11.55 20.13 -16.59
CA ASP A 85 -10.45 20.32 -17.54
C ASP A 85 -10.39 19.14 -18.54
N PRO A 86 -10.55 19.39 -19.85
CA PRO A 86 -10.40 18.36 -20.88
C PRO A 86 -8.99 17.74 -20.94
N ALA A 87 -7.96 18.43 -20.48
CA ALA A 87 -6.58 17.95 -20.47
C ALA A 87 -6.38 16.78 -19.49
N THR A 88 -7.20 16.71 -18.44
CA THR A 88 -7.12 15.67 -17.39
C THR A 88 -7.91 14.40 -17.72
N ASN A 89 -8.77 14.43 -18.75
CA ASN A 89 -9.52 13.25 -19.19
C ASN A 89 -8.57 12.21 -19.81
N GLY A 90 -8.84 10.92 -19.62
CA GLY A 90 -8.02 9.81 -20.10
C GLY A 90 -6.60 9.73 -19.50
N CYS A 91 -6.28 10.53 -18.49
CA CYS A 91 -4.95 10.53 -17.88
C CYS A 91 -4.79 9.42 -16.84
N ALA A 92 -3.54 9.07 -16.57
CA ALA A 92 -3.16 8.26 -15.42
C ALA A 92 -2.75 9.18 -14.27
N ILE A 93 -3.21 8.88 -13.05
CA ILE A 93 -2.90 9.65 -11.85
C ILE A 93 -2.13 8.76 -10.88
N LEU A 94 -0.85 9.05 -10.66
CA LEU A 94 0.01 8.28 -9.77
C LEU A 94 0.04 8.94 -8.38
N ILE A 95 -0.08 8.11 -7.35
CA ILE A 95 -0.08 8.55 -5.94
C ILE A 95 1.03 7.78 -5.24
N HIS A 96 2.23 8.37 -5.18
CA HIS A 96 3.43 7.71 -4.63
C HIS A 96 3.57 7.86 -3.13
N ASP A 97 3.33 9.07 -2.62
CA ASP A 97 3.59 9.49 -1.25
C ASP A 97 2.54 10.54 -0.81
N ASP A 98 2.82 11.27 0.26
CA ASP A 98 1.99 12.35 0.77
C ASP A 98 2.04 13.65 -0.06
N GLY A 99 3.01 13.78 -0.97
CA GLY A 99 3.15 14.91 -1.87
C GLY A 99 2.21 14.81 -3.09
N PRO A 100 2.09 15.87 -3.90
CA PRO A 100 1.03 16.01 -4.91
C PRO A 100 0.96 14.82 -5.89
N PRO A 101 -0.25 14.38 -6.29
CA PRO A 101 -0.41 13.32 -7.29
C PRO A 101 0.21 13.73 -8.62
N PHE A 102 0.79 12.75 -9.31
CA PHE A 102 1.34 12.97 -10.64
C PHE A 102 0.32 12.65 -11.71
N LEU A 103 -0.04 13.65 -12.50
CA LEU A 103 -0.86 13.47 -13.69
C LEU A 103 0.05 13.11 -14.87
N VAL A 104 -0.11 11.91 -15.42
CA VAL A 104 0.58 11.46 -16.63
C VAL A 104 -0.38 11.56 -17.80
N ALA A 105 0.01 12.37 -18.79
CA ALA A 105 -0.80 12.64 -19.96
C ALA A 105 -0.99 11.38 -20.83
N ARG A 106 -2.10 11.36 -21.57
CA ARG A 106 -2.56 10.27 -22.47
C ARG A 106 -1.53 9.77 -23.49
N GLU A 107 -0.44 10.50 -23.75
CA GLU A 107 0.51 10.23 -24.84
C GLU A 107 1.98 10.27 -24.37
N GLU A 108 2.25 10.55 -23.10
CA GLU A 108 3.62 10.63 -22.59
C GLU A 108 4.05 9.33 -21.91
N PHE A 109 4.84 8.53 -22.65
CA PHE A 109 5.79 7.59 -22.07
C PHE A 109 7.21 8.10 -22.32
N LYS A 110 7.51 9.33 -21.90
CA LYS A 110 8.87 9.87 -22.03
C LYS A 110 9.73 9.31 -20.90
N PHE A 111 10.95 8.90 -21.22
CA PHE A 111 11.99 8.51 -20.25
C PHE A 111 12.14 9.51 -19.09
N GLY A 112 11.89 10.81 -19.32
CA GLY A 112 11.91 11.85 -18.27
C GLY A 112 10.84 11.70 -17.19
N VAL A 113 9.65 11.18 -17.52
CA VAL A 113 8.58 10.90 -16.52
C VAL A 113 8.99 9.72 -15.65
N TYR A 114 9.56 8.67 -16.26
CA TYR A 114 10.15 7.56 -15.50
C TYR A 114 11.29 8.02 -14.61
N LYS A 115 12.19 8.89 -15.11
CA LYS A 115 13.25 9.48 -14.30
C LYS A 115 12.71 10.30 -13.13
N MET A 116 11.69 11.13 -13.32
CA MET A 116 11.09 11.91 -12.23
C MET A 116 10.36 11.02 -11.21
N ILE A 117 9.68 9.97 -11.67
CA ILE A 117 9.02 8.97 -10.81
C ILE A 117 10.08 8.20 -10.03
N ASP A 118 11.13 7.72 -10.70
CA ASP A 118 12.25 7.00 -10.08
C ASP A 118 13.01 7.90 -9.13
N ASP A 119 13.32 9.15 -9.49
CA ASP A 119 14.03 10.10 -8.63
C ASP A 119 13.25 10.37 -7.34
N ARG A 120 11.92 10.50 -7.40
CA ARG A 120 11.10 10.70 -6.20
C ARG A 120 10.87 9.41 -5.42
N ALA A 121 10.63 8.29 -6.08
CA ALA A 121 10.54 6.99 -5.43
C ALA A 121 11.87 6.60 -4.75
N ASN A 122 12.99 6.92 -5.39
CA ASN A 122 14.34 6.66 -4.87
C ASN A 122 14.78 7.73 -3.86
N ALA A 123 14.31 8.97 -3.92
CA ALA A 123 14.57 9.96 -2.86
C ALA A 123 13.91 9.55 -1.53
N LEU A 124 12.77 8.86 -1.59
CA LEU A 124 12.15 8.25 -0.40
C LEU A 124 12.94 7.05 0.13
N LEU A 125 13.71 6.37 -0.74
CA LEU A 125 14.59 5.26 -0.36
C LEU A 125 15.99 5.76 0.08
N ASN A 126 16.46 6.88 -0.48
CA ASN A 126 17.78 7.47 -0.25
C ASN A 126 17.70 8.56 0.83
N LEU A 127 17.67 8.12 2.09
CA LEU A 127 18.44 8.60 3.26
C LEU A 127 18.54 10.11 3.63
N GLU A 128 18.04 11.08 2.88
CA GLU A 128 18.27 12.51 3.18
C GLU A 128 17.22 13.14 4.14
N ALA A 129 16.14 12.45 4.47
CA ALA A 129 15.11 12.91 5.42
C ALA A 129 15.10 12.09 6.73
N GLY A 130 16.28 11.90 7.33
CA GLY A 130 16.49 10.94 8.42
C GLY A 130 15.49 11.03 9.58
N ALA A 131 15.19 12.23 10.09
CA ALA A 131 14.34 12.38 11.28
C ALA A 131 12.88 11.96 11.06
N THR A 132 12.26 12.36 9.95
CA THR A 132 10.90 11.97 9.59
C THR A 132 10.83 10.50 9.21
N TYR A 133 11.83 10.00 8.47
CA TYR A 133 11.94 8.57 8.13
C TYR A 133 11.99 7.70 9.39
N TYR A 134 12.87 8.01 10.36
CA TYR A 134 12.97 7.23 11.61
C TYR A 134 11.70 7.34 12.47
N ALA A 135 11.03 8.50 12.49
CA ALA A 135 9.75 8.66 13.19
C ALA A 135 8.66 7.76 12.58
N HIS A 136 8.54 7.74 11.25
CA HIS A 136 7.60 6.86 10.54
C HIS A 136 7.96 5.38 10.72
N LEU A 137 9.25 5.03 10.59
CA LEU A 137 9.75 3.68 10.79
C LEU A 137 9.36 3.16 12.19
N PHE A 138 9.66 3.92 13.24
CA PHE A 138 9.37 3.50 14.60
C PHE A 138 7.86 3.40 14.87
N GLY A 139 7.09 4.39 14.41
CA GLY A 139 5.63 4.38 14.54
C GLY A 139 4.97 3.20 13.81
N ASP A 140 5.39 2.92 12.58
CA ASP A 140 4.89 1.81 11.78
C ASP A 140 5.29 0.45 12.37
N LEU A 141 6.54 0.32 12.87
CA LEU A 141 6.99 -0.90 13.56
C LEU A 141 6.15 -1.17 14.79
N LEU A 142 5.95 -0.15 15.65
CA LEU A 142 5.12 -0.26 16.85
C LEU A 142 3.68 -0.64 16.49
N ARG A 143 3.07 0.04 15.52
CA ARG A 143 1.70 -0.25 15.07
C ARG A 143 1.56 -1.66 14.50
N THR A 144 2.54 -2.11 13.72
CA THR A 144 2.49 -3.40 13.02
C THR A 144 2.82 -4.57 13.94
N LEU A 145 3.78 -4.40 14.85
CA LEU A 145 4.25 -5.45 15.75
C LEU A 145 3.54 -5.48 17.10
N SER A 146 2.85 -4.41 17.52
CA SER A 146 2.14 -4.37 18.82
C SER A 146 1.15 -5.52 18.99
N LYS A 147 0.31 -5.80 17.99
CA LYS A 147 -0.68 -6.89 18.06
C LYS A 147 -0.04 -8.28 18.21
N PRO A 148 0.90 -8.71 17.34
CA PRO A 148 1.52 -10.03 17.49
C PRO A 148 2.37 -10.12 18.77
N VAL A 149 3.04 -9.04 19.19
CA VAL A 149 3.81 -9.01 20.45
C VAL A 149 2.89 -9.13 21.67
N LEU A 150 1.75 -8.43 21.69
CA LEU A 150 0.75 -8.55 22.77
C LEU A 150 0.21 -9.97 22.87
N VAL A 151 -0.13 -10.59 21.75
CA VAL A 151 -0.61 -11.99 21.73
C VAL A 151 0.48 -12.95 22.21
N ALA A 152 1.71 -12.81 21.72
CA ALA A 152 2.85 -13.63 22.17
C ALA A 152 3.14 -13.44 23.66
N GLY A 153 3.03 -12.21 24.18
CA GLY A 153 3.18 -11.89 25.59
C GLY A 153 2.10 -12.52 26.47
N LEU A 154 0.83 -12.47 26.04
CA LEU A 154 -0.28 -13.13 26.74
C LEU A 154 -0.12 -14.66 26.76
N VAL A 155 0.24 -15.27 25.62
CA VAL A 155 0.48 -16.72 25.52
C VAL A 155 1.68 -17.14 26.38
N GLY A 156 2.79 -16.41 26.28
CA GLY A 156 3.99 -16.66 27.09
C GLY A 156 3.73 -16.48 28.58
N GLY A 157 2.96 -15.46 28.97
CA GLY A 157 2.55 -15.22 30.35
C GLY A 157 1.66 -16.33 30.91
N ALA A 158 0.68 -16.80 30.13
CA ALA A 158 -0.16 -17.94 30.50
C ALA A 158 0.65 -19.24 30.61
N ALA A 159 1.58 -19.49 29.66
CA ALA A 159 2.49 -20.64 29.71
C ALA A 159 3.42 -20.58 30.93
N LYS A 160 3.92 -19.40 31.29
CA LYS A 160 4.73 -19.22 32.50
C LYS A 160 3.89 -19.44 33.77
N ALA A 161 2.71 -18.84 33.88
CA ALA A 161 1.85 -18.99 35.05
C ALA A 161 1.42 -20.45 35.25
N THR A 162 1.11 -21.17 34.17
CA THR A 162 0.80 -22.61 34.24
C THR A 162 2.02 -23.45 34.64
N TRP A 163 3.23 -23.08 34.20
CA TRP A 163 4.47 -23.73 34.63
C TRP A 163 4.82 -23.46 36.10
N ASP A 164 4.71 -22.22 36.55
CA ASP A 164 4.99 -21.81 37.93
C ASP A 164 3.98 -22.43 38.92
N HIS A 165 2.74 -22.64 38.47
CA HIS A 165 1.67 -23.32 39.25
C HIS A 165 1.45 -24.78 38.82
N LYS A 166 2.45 -25.45 38.22
CA LYS A 166 2.31 -26.81 37.68
C LYS A 166 1.72 -27.82 38.66
N GLU A 167 2.05 -27.75 39.95
CA GLU A 167 1.56 -28.70 40.96
C GLU A 167 0.05 -28.55 41.22
N LEU A 168 -0.47 -27.33 41.17
CA LEU A 168 -1.90 -27.02 41.30
C LEU A 168 -2.66 -27.43 40.03
N VAL A 169 -2.08 -27.15 38.86
CA VAL A 169 -2.65 -27.54 37.56
C VAL A 169 -2.71 -29.05 37.43
N LEU A 170 -1.65 -29.77 37.81
CA LEU A 170 -1.61 -31.23 37.79
C LEU A 170 -2.60 -31.86 38.79
N ARG A 171 -2.84 -31.23 39.95
CA ARG A 171 -3.90 -31.65 40.88
C ARG A 171 -5.29 -31.48 40.27
N TYR A 172 -5.57 -30.31 39.70
CA TYR A 172 -6.87 -30.01 39.08
C TYR A 172 -7.17 -30.94 37.88
N ILE A 173 -6.18 -31.18 37.01
CA ILE A 173 -6.30 -32.13 35.89
C ILE A 173 -6.54 -33.55 36.42
N ARG A 174 -5.82 -33.98 37.45
CA ARG A 174 -5.98 -35.33 38.02
C ARG A 174 -7.36 -35.53 38.63
N GLU A 175 -7.95 -34.50 39.24
CA GLU A 175 -9.26 -34.54 39.89
C GLU A 175 -10.43 -34.54 38.88
N TYR A 176 -10.27 -33.86 37.74
CA TYR A 176 -11.30 -33.80 36.68
C TYR A 176 -11.21 -34.91 35.63
N VAL A 177 -10.03 -35.52 35.43
CA VAL A 177 -9.80 -36.62 34.47
C VAL A 177 -10.00 -38.00 35.12
N SER A 178 -10.17 -38.07 36.45
CA SER A 178 -10.50 -39.31 37.19
C SER A 178 -12.01 -39.52 37.40
N LEU A 179 -12.87 -38.83 36.66
CA LEU A 179 -14.31 -39.12 36.48
C LEU A 179 -14.54 -39.64 35.06
#